data_AF-A0A414M2D6-F1
#
_entry.id   AF-A0A414M2D6-F1
#
_cell.length_a   1.000
_cell.length_b   1.000
_cell.length_c   1.000
_cell.angle_alpha   90.00
_cell.angle_beta   90.00
_cell.angle_gamma   90.00
#
_symmetry.space_group_name_H-M   'P 1'
#
loop_
_entity.id
_entity.type
_entity.pdbx_description
1 polymer ?
#
loop_
_entity_poly.entity_id
_entity_poly.type
_entity_poly.pdbx_seq_one_letter_code
_entity_poly.pdbx_strand_id
1 'polypeptide(L)'
;MSDLKFDENYINEVVKFNSECAAELEDIFTEYQKILDEVIRSAIKEGKTANSLKLYKSCTRKMNGQIDSLTRFINIFIQAYKMQMKCCDNCNF
;
A
#
# COMPACT_ATOMS: atom_id res chain seq x y z
N MET A 1 -31.17 15.95 2.59
CA MET A 1 -29.96 15.13 2.44
C MET A 1 -28.83 16.02 2.92
N SER A 2 -28.37 15.82 4.16
CA SER A 2 -27.26 16.62 4.71
C SER A 2 -25.99 16.21 4.00
N ASP A 3 -25.30 17.15 3.36
CA ASP A 3 -24.02 16.87 2.72
C ASP A 3 -23.07 16.26 3.75
N LEU A 4 -22.64 15.03 3.47
CA LEU A 4 -21.68 14.32 4.29
C LEU A 4 -20.33 15.02 4.11
N LYS A 5 -20.05 16.03 4.93
CA LYS A 5 -18.74 16.70 4.97
C LYS A 5 -17.81 15.88 5.84
N PHE A 6 -16.83 15.26 5.20
CA PHE A 6 -15.71 14.65 5.92
C PHE A 6 -14.83 15.77 6.49
N ASP A 7 -14.73 15.84 7.82
CA ASP A 7 -13.85 16.81 8.46
C ASP A 7 -12.36 16.41 8.34
N GLU A 8 -11.48 17.35 8.64
CA GLU A 8 -10.03 17.13 8.52
C GLU A 8 -9.52 16.03 9.47
N ASN A 9 -10.14 15.85 10.64
CA ASN A 9 -9.75 14.83 11.60
C ASN A 9 -10.05 13.43 11.07
N TYR A 10 -11.26 13.22 10.55
CA TYR A 10 -11.65 11.95 9.92
C TYR A 10 -10.70 11.60 8.76
N ILE A 11 -10.36 12.58 7.92
CA ILE A 11 -9.42 12.36 6.81
C ILE A 11 -8.05 11.94 7.35
N ASN A 12 -7.52 12.66 8.34
CA ASN A 12 -6.22 12.35 8.95
C ASN A 12 -6.18 10.96 9.58
N GLU A 13 -7.26 10.52 10.24
CA GLU A 13 -7.37 9.16 10.78
C GLU A 13 -7.38 8.10 9.68
N VAL A 14 -8.10 8.33 8.58
CA VAL A 14 -8.10 7.42 7.41
C VAL A 14 -6.72 7.37 6.75
N VAL A 15 -5.98 8.48 6.68
CA VAL A 15 -4.59 8.48 6.17
C VAL A 15 -3.70 7.61 7.04
N LYS A 16 -3.78 7.82 8.36
CA LYS A 16 -2.97 7.11 9.35
C LYS A 16 -3.23 5.62 9.27
N PHE A 17 -4.50 5.21 9.30
CA PHE A 17 -4.90 3.81 9.18
C PHE A 17 -4.39 3.16 7.89
N ASN A 18 -4.59 3.81 6.73
CA ASN A 18 -4.10 3.25 5.46
C ASN A 18 -2.57 3.13 5.41
N SER A 19 -1.85 4.09 6.01
CA SER A 19 -0.39 4.07 6.06
C SER A 19 0.12 2.95 6.97
N GLU A 20 -0.52 2.74 8.13
CA GLU A 20 -0.22 1.65 9.06
C GLU A 20 -0.48 0.28 8.40
N CYS A 21 -1.64 0.10 7.76
CA CYS A 21 -1.95 -1.14 7.02
C CYS A 21 -0.98 -1.39 5.86
N ALA A 22 -0.56 -0.34 5.13
CA ALA A 22 0.40 -0.48 4.04
C ALA A 22 1.77 -0.94 4.56
N ALA A 23 2.24 -0.36 5.67
CA ALA A 23 3.50 -0.74 6.30
C ALA A 23 3.47 -2.18 6.81
N GLU A 24 2.38 -2.59 7.49
CA GLU A 24 2.22 -3.98 7.96
C GLU A 24 2.26 -4.99 6.80
N LEU A 25 1.59 -4.69 5.69
CA LEU A 25 1.60 -5.54 4.51
C LEU A 25 3.00 -5.62 3.86
N GLU A 26 3.71 -4.49 3.76
CA GLU A 26 5.07 -4.44 3.23
C GLU A 26 6.03 -5.30 4.07
N ASP A 27 5.93 -5.24 5.39
CA ASP A 27 6.73 -6.04 6.32
C ASP A 27 6.46 -7.55 6.14
N ILE A 28 5.19 -7.95 6.10
CA ILE A 28 4.78 -9.35 5.87
C ILE A 28 5.36 -9.88 4.55
N PHE A 29 5.24 -9.11 3.47
CA PHE A 29 5.76 -9.54 2.18
C PHE A 29 7.30 -9.56 2.15
N THR A 30 7.95 -8.67 2.88
CA THR A 30 9.41 -8.65 3.03
C THR A 30 9.89 -9.90 3.77
N GLU A 31 9.25 -10.28 4.88
CA GLU A 31 9.55 -11.53 5.58
C GLU A 31 9.30 -12.76 4.70
N TYR A 32 8.17 -12.77 3.98
CA TYR A 32 7.84 -13.86 3.08
C TYR A 32 8.89 -14.02 1.96
N GLN A 33 9.39 -12.90 1.41
CA GLN A 33 10.47 -12.93 0.42
C GLN A 33 11.78 -13.47 1.00
N LYS A 34 12.12 -13.18 2.27
CA LYS A 34 13.29 -13.75 2.96
C LYS A 34 13.17 -15.27 3.11
N ILE A 35 12.00 -15.76 3.51
CA ILE A 35 11.71 -17.20 3.62
C ILE A 35 11.88 -17.87 2.26
N LEU A 36 11.28 -17.31 1.20
CA LEU A 36 11.42 -17.83 -0.15
C LEU A 36 12.88 -17.86 -0.60
N ASP A 37 13.67 -16.84 -0.27
CA ASP A 37 15.10 -16.83 -0.59
C ASP A 37 15.86 -17.97 0.06
N GLU A 38 15.58 -18.25 1.33
CA GLU A 38 16.22 -19.35 2.05
C GLU A 38 15.80 -20.72 1.51
N VAL A 39 14.51 -20.88 1.19
CA VAL A 39 14.00 -22.11 0.54
C VAL A 39 14.63 -22.29 -0.85
N ILE A 40 14.74 -21.23 -1.66
CA ILE A 40 15.36 -21.31 -2.99
C ILE A 40 16.85 -21.68 -2.89
N ARG A 41 17.58 -21.16 -1.90
CA ARG A 41 18.99 -21.49 -1.69
C ARG A 41 19.21 -22.93 -1.23
N SER A 42 18.30 -23.46 -0.40
CA SER A 42 18.38 -24.80 0.18
C SER A 42 17.76 -25.89 -0.71
N ALA A 43 16.85 -25.54 -1.61
CA ALA A 43 16.25 -26.47 -2.57
C ALA A 43 17.22 -26.83 -3.72
N ILE A 44 16.98 -27.98 -4.37
CA ILE A 44 17.68 -28.37 -5.61
C ILE A 44 17.60 -27.22 -6.61
N LYS A 45 18.75 -26.76 -7.12
CA LYS A 45 18.89 -25.54 -7.94
C LYS A 45 18.08 -25.57 -9.25
N GLU A 46 17.59 -26.73 -9.66
CA GLU A 46 16.86 -26.95 -10.91
C GLU A 46 15.67 -27.90 -10.71
N GLY A 47 14.56 -27.59 -11.37
CA GLY A 47 13.32 -28.37 -11.31
C GLY A 47 12.07 -27.52 -11.14
N LYS A 48 10.90 -28.17 -11.21
CA LYS A 48 9.59 -27.49 -11.14
C LYS A 48 9.41 -26.69 -9.85
N THR A 49 9.86 -27.23 -8.71
CA THR A 49 9.78 -26.57 -7.40
C THR A 49 10.59 -25.27 -7.34
N ALA A 50 11.83 -25.28 -7.81
CA ALA A 50 12.68 -24.07 -7.84
C ALA A 50 12.08 -22.98 -8.75
N ASN A 51 11.50 -23.37 -9.89
CA ASN A 51 10.81 -22.44 -10.79
C ASN A 51 9.54 -21.85 -10.16
N SER A 52 8.72 -22.67 -9.50
CA SER A 52 7.53 -22.20 -8.78
C SER A 52 7.88 -21.22 -7.67
N LEU A 53 8.95 -21.47 -6.91
CA LEU A 53 9.41 -20.55 -5.85
C LEU A 53 9.89 -19.20 -6.42
N LYS A 54 10.61 -19.20 -7.55
CA LYS A 54 11.00 -17.96 -8.24
C LYS A 54 9.78 -17.16 -8.70
N LEU A 55 8.77 -17.83 -9.26
CA LEU A 55 7.51 -17.20 -9.68
C LEU A 55 6.76 -16.60 -8.48
N TYR A 56 6.69 -17.35 -7.38
CA TYR A 56 6.04 -16.87 -6.16
C TYR A 56 6.75 -15.64 -5.60
N LYS A 57 8.09 -15.65 -5.55
CA LYS A 57 8.90 -14.50 -5.13
C LYS A 57 8.65 -13.27 -6.00
N SER A 58 8.59 -13.46 -7.32
CA SER A 58 8.26 -12.39 -8.28
C SER A 58 6.87 -11.82 -8.04
N CYS A 59 5.88 -12.67 -7.75
CA CYS A 59 4.52 -12.25 -7.41
C CYS A 59 4.49 -11.36 -6.15
N THR A 60 5.16 -11.78 -5.07
CA THR A 60 5.23 -10.97 -3.83
C THR A 60 5.89 -9.60 -4.06
N ARG A 61 6.87 -9.49 -4.96
CA ARG A 61 7.46 -8.19 -5.31
C ARG A 61 6.49 -7.28 -6.04
N LYS A 62 5.65 -7.84 -6.93
CA LYS A 62 4.60 -7.08 -7.63
C LYS A 62 3.55 -6.58 -6.65
N MET A 63 3.18 -7.39 -5.66
CA MET A 63 2.25 -6.98 -4.59
C MET A 63 2.81 -5.81 -3.77
N ASN A 64 4.09 -5.85 -3.36
CA ASN A 64 4.72 -4.69 -2.71
C ASN A 64 4.65 -3.42 -3.56
N GLY A 65 5.01 -3.52 -4.85
CA GLY A 65 4.93 -2.36 -5.75
C GLY A 65 3.50 -1.82 -5.93
N GLN A 66 2.48 -2.68 -5.85
CA GLN A 66 1.07 -2.26 -5.88
C GLN A 66 0.65 -1.56 -4.58
N ILE A 67 1.12 -2.04 -3.41
CA ILE A 67 0.88 -1.37 -2.12
C ILE A 67 1.51 0.02 -2.09
N ASP A 68 2.75 0.15 -2.56
CA ASP A 68 3.42 1.45 -2.70
C ASP A 68 2.62 2.40 -3.59
N SER A 69 2.15 1.89 -4.73
CA SER A 69 1.36 2.68 -5.69
C SER A 69 0.03 3.12 -5.08
N LEU A 70 -0.66 2.23 -4.36
CA LEU A 70 -1.90 2.54 -3.66
C LEU A 70 -1.70 3.58 -2.58
N THR A 71 -0.65 3.45 -1.77
CA THR A 71 -0.28 4.41 -0.73
C THR A 71 -0.03 5.79 -1.31
N ARG A 72 0.72 5.88 -2.42
CA ARG A 72 0.94 7.13 -3.13
C ARG A 72 -0.35 7.72 -3.71
N PHE A 73 -1.20 6.89 -4.30
CA PHE A 73 -2.49 7.33 -4.83
C PHE A 73 -3.40 7.92 -3.75
N ILE A 74 -3.53 7.23 -2.62
CA ILE A 74 -4.29 7.70 -1.46
C ILE A 74 -3.76 9.07 -1.00
N ASN A 75 -2.44 9.21 -0.85
CA ASN A 75 -1.81 10.48 -0.46
C ASN A 75 -2.12 11.64 -1.44
N ILE A 76 -2.09 11.39 -2.75
CA ILE A 76 -2.47 12.39 -3.76
C ILE A 76 -3.94 12.77 -3.62
N PHE A 77 -4.83 11.79 -3.43
CA PHE A 77 -6.27 12.01 -3.27
C PHE A 77 -6.57 12.88 -2.04
N ILE A 78 -5.89 12.61 -0.92
CA ILE A 78 -5.99 13.40 0.30
C ILE A 78 -5.55 14.84 0.06
N GLN A 79 -4.41 15.05 -0.63
CA GLN A 79 -3.94 16.41 -0.93
C GLN A 79 -4.93 17.19 -1.80
N ALA A 80 -5.49 16.54 -2.82
CA ALA A 80 -6.52 17.13 -3.67
C ALA A 80 -7.77 17.51 -2.87
N TYR A 81 -8.21 16.66 -1.95
CA TYR A 81 -9.35 16.93 -1.08
C TYR A 81 -9.08 18.10 -0.10
N LYS A 82 -7.90 18.13 0.53
CA LYS A 82 -7.48 19.26 1.40
C LYS A 82 -7.44 20.58 0.62
N MET A 83 -7.01 20.57 -0.64
CA MET A 83 -7.07 21.75 -1.50
C MET A 83 -8.50 22.19 -1.80
N GLN A 84 -9.41 21.25 -2.13
CA GLN A 84 -10.82 21.57 -2.36
C GLN A 84 -11.48 22.21 -1.14
N MET A 85 -11.26 21.64 0.06
CA MET A 85 -11.78 22.19 1.32
C MET A 85 -11.33 23.66 1.54
N LYS A 86 -10.03 23.94 1.37
CA LYS A 86 -9.49 25.31 1.50
C LYS A 86 -10.09 26.28 0.47
N CYS A 87 -10.32 25.83 -0.76
CA CYS A 87 -10.97 26.67 -1.78
C CYS A 87 -12.45 26.93 -1.44
N CYS A 88 -13.17 25.95 -0.90
CA CYS A 88 -14.55 26.12 -0.46
C CYS A 88 -14.67 27.11 0.72
N ASP A 89 -13.74 27.05 1.68
CA ASP A 89 -13.72 28.00 2.80
C ASP A 89 -13.40 29.44 2.34
N ASN A 90 -12.56 29.60 1.32
CA ASN A 90 -12.22 30.90 0.72
C ASN A 90 -13.25 31.46 -0.28
N CYS A 91 -14.25 30.67 -0.68
CA CYS A 91 -15.30 31.08 -1.62
C CYS A 91 -16.63 31.46 -0.94
N ASN A 92 -16.73 31.35 0.39
CA ASN A 92 -17.88 31.86 1.15
C ASN A 92 -17.69 33.37 1.41
N PHE A 93 -17.98 34.19 0.39
CA PHE A 93 -18.24 35.63 0.54
C PHE A 93 -19.75 35.90 0.59
#